data_AF-A0A4Y2G9T0-F1
#
_entry.id   AF-A0A4Y2G9T0-F1
#
_cell.length_a   1.000
_cell.length_b   1.000
_cell.length_c   1.000
_cell.angle_alpha   90.00
_cell.angle_beta   90.00
_cell.angle_gamma   90.00
#
_symmetry.space_group_name_H-M   'P 1'
#
loop_
_entity.id
_entity.type
_entity.pdbx_description
1 polymer ?
#
loop_
_entity_poly.entity_id
_entity_poly.type
_entity_poly.pdbx_seq_one_letter_code
_entity_poly.pdbx_strand_id
1 'polypeptide(L)'
;MEDGVGLAVCTFQNSHNIDNFLFKLNKYNSVFQAELAAIQYAANWAASNNQKINIFSDSLSSIIALKSAHSRSKFVNSTKQILFTAKDLVGLSWVKAHVGIPGNEWADHQAKLAISIGERLEVPAPRSFLNRKIKAFILQTWNNYWNNYNSASGIR
;
A
#
# COMPACT_ATOMS: atom_id res chain seq x y z
N MET A 1 17.61 9.80 -1.27
CA MET A 1 16.69 9.46 -2.37
C MET A 1 15.41 8.99 -1.73
N GLU A 2 14.24 9.57 -2.05
CA GLU A 2 12.98 8.95 -1.64
C GLU A 2 12.79 7.72 -2.52
N ASP A 3 13.24 6.58 -2.01
CA ASP A 3 13.04 5.29 -2.65
C ASP A 3 11.54 5.06 -2.79
N GLY A 4 11.11 4.65 -3.98
CA GLY A 4 9.69 4.39 -4.26
C GLY A 4 9.14 3.27 -3.38
N VAL A 5 7.83 3.07 -3.40
CA VAL A 5 7.20 1.95 -2.69
C VAL A 5 6.91 0.84 -3.69
N GLY A 6 7.45 -0.34 -3.45
CA GLY A 6 7.16 -1.55 -4.21
C GLY A 6 6.24 -2.48 -3.42
N LEU A 7 5.57 -3.37 -4.13
CA LEU A 7 4.91 -4.55 -3.56
C LEU A 7 5.22 -5.77 -4.41
N ALA A 8 5.12 -6.94 -3.80
CA ALA A 8 5.22 -8.22 -4.50
C ALA A 8 4.16 -9.20 -4.01
N VAL A 9 3.71 -10.06 -4.92
CA VAL A 9 2.90 -11.24 -4.61
C VAL A 9 3.66 -12.45 -5.12
N CYS A 10 4.09 -13.30 -4.19
CA CYS A 10 4.89 -14.49 -4.48
C CYS A 10 4.06 -15.74 -4.23
N THR A 11 3.88 -16.55 -5.26
CA THR A 11 3.12 -17.80 -5.16
C THR A 11 4.08 -18.95 -4.88
N PHE A 12 3.72 -19.80 -3.94
CA PHE A 12 4.50 -20.98 -3.56
C PHE A 12 3.65 -22.24 -3.65
N GLN A 13 4.23 -23.31 -4.15
CA GLN A 13 3.66 -24.66 -4.15
C GLN A 13 4.71 -25.64 -3.64
N ASN A 14 4.37 -26.47 -2.64
CA ASN A 14 5.30 -27.43 -2.02
C ASN A 14 6.64 -26.79 -1.61
N SER A 15 6.60 -25.60 -1.00
CA SER A 15 7.77 -24.79 -0.60
C SER A 15 8.66 -24.28 -1.74
N HIS A 16 8.28 -24.46 -3.00
CA HIS A 16 8.98 -23.91 -4.15
C HIS A 16 8.23 -22.68 -4.65
N ASN A 17 8.97 -21.61 -4.94
CA ASN A 17 8.40 -20.44 -5.59
C ASN A 17 8.05 -20.79 -7.04
N ILE A 18 6.81 -20.50 -7.44
CA ILE A 18 6.33 -20.78 -8.81
C ILE A 18 6.21 -19.50 -9.64
N ASP A 19 5.73 -18.41 -9.03
CA ASP A 19 5.47 -17.14 -9.71
C ASP A 19 5.71 -15.96 -8.78
N ASN A 20 6.11 -14.83 -9.35
CA ASN A 20 6.26 -13.56 -8.64
C ASN A 20 5.65 -12.40 -9.47
N PHE A 21 4.70 -11.69 -8.88
CA PHE A 21 4.15 -10.47 -9.46
C PHE A 21 4.74 -9.27 -8.73
N LEU A 22 5.43 -8.40 -9.44
CA LEU A 22 6.15 -7.25 -8.87
C LEU A 22 5.53 -5.96 -9.39
N PHE A 23 5.15 -5.07 -8.47
CA PHE A 23 4.59 -3.77 -8.83
C PHE A 23 5.28 -2.63 -8.08
N LYS A 24 5.40 -1.48 -8.75
CA LYS A 24 5.80 -0.21 -8.14
C LYS A 24 4.62 0.75 -8.06
N LEU A 25 4.51 1.42 -6.93
CA LEU A 25 3.55 2.49 -6.68
C LEU A 25 4.18 3.85 -6.94
N ASN A 26 3.34 4.89 -6.95
CA ASN A 26 3.82 6.25 -7.03
C ASN A 26 4.51 6.65 -5.71
N LYS A 27 5.47 7.58 -5.78
CA LYS A 27 6.28 8.02 -4.62
C LYS A 27 5.47 8.58 -3.45
N TYR A 28 4.23 9.00 -3.69
CA TYR A 28 3.34 9.51 -2.66
C TYR A 28 2.58 8.41 -1.91
N ASN A 29 2.60 7.17 -2.39
CA ASN A 29 1.93 6.06 -1.74
C ASN A 29 2.73 5.59 -0.52
N SER A 30 2.03 4.95 0.43
CA SER A 30 2.65 4.41 1.64
C SER A 30 2.86 2.90 1.56
N VAL A 31 3.76 2.37 2.40
CA VAL A 31 3.94 0.93 2.60
C VAL A 31 2.61 0.24 2.92
N PHE A 32 1.78 0.83 3.79
CA PHE A 32 0.42 0.33 4.06
C PHE A 32 -0.43 0.13 2.80
N GLN A 33 -0.34 1.05 1.83
CA GLN A 33 -1.07 0.90 0.57
C GLN A 33 -0.48 -0.22 -0.31
N ALA A 34 0.84 -0.39 -0.32
CA ALA A 34 1.49 -1.49 -1.03
C ALA A 34 1.09 -2.86 -0.45
N GLU A 35 1.15 -3.01 0.87
CA GLU A 35 0.73 -4.22 1.57
C GLU A 35 -0.73 -4.58 1.30
N LEU A 36 -1.62 -3.57 1.37
CA LEU A 36 -3.03 -3.76 1.11
C LEU A 36 -3.30 -4.07 -0.38
N ALA A 37 -2.53 -3.47 -1.29
CA ALA A 37 -2.60 -3.76 -2.73
C ALA A 37 -2.17 -5.20 -3.03
N ALA A 38 -1.13 -5.71 -2.34
CA ALA A 38 -0.68 -7.09 -2.51
C ALA A 38 -1.76 -8.09 -2.11
N ILE A 39 -2.43 -7.86 -0.96
CA ILE A 39 -3.57 -8.67 -0.51
C ILE A 39 -4.72 -8.58 -1.52
N GLN A 40 -5.06 -7.37 -1.99
CA GLN A 40 -6.12 -7.18 -2.97
C GLN A 40 -5.82 -7.92 -4.28
N TYR A 41 -4.58 -7.85 -4.76
CA TYR A 41 -4.14 -8.52 -5.99
C TYR A 41 -4.24 -10.03 -5.86
N ALA A 42 -3.70 -10.62 -4.78
CA ALA A 42 -3.77 -12.06 -4.54
C ALA A 42 -5.22 -12.57 -4.46
N ALA A 43 -6.11 -11.81 -3.81
CA ALA A 43 -7.52 -12.16 -3.72
C ALA A 43 -8.24 -12.10 -5.08
N ASN A 44 -7.96 -11.08 -5.89
CA ASN A 44 -8.46 -11.00 -7.27
C ASN A 44 -7.94 -12.15 -8.12
N TRP A 45 -6.64 -12.47 -8.03
CA TRP A 45 -6.04 -13.59 -8.74
C TRP A 45 -6.74 -14.90 -8.40
N ALA A 46 -7.00 -15.16 -7.11
CA ALA A 46 -7.73 -16.35 -6.67
C ALA A 46 -9.14 -16.42 -7.26
N ALA A 47 -9.88 -15.30 -7.22
CA ALA A 47 -11.23 -15.22 -7.77
C ALA A 47 -11.25 -15.41 -9.30
N SER A 48 -10.35 -14.77 -10.03
CA SER A 48 -10.26 -14.86 -11.49
C SER A 48 -9.83 -16.24 -11.99
N ASN A 49 -9.00 -16.95 -11.23
CA ASN A 49 -8.53 -18.30 -11.59
C ASN A 49 -9.33 -19.43 -10.92
N ASN A 50 -10.33 -19.09 -10.09
CA ASN A 50 -11.09 -20.03 -9.26
C ASN A 50 -10.18 -20.99 -8.47
N GLN A 51 -9.11 -20.46 -7.87
CA GLN A 51 -8.10 -21.21 -7.12
C GLN A 51 -8.22 -20.92 -5.63
N LYS A 52 -8.11 -21.96 -4.81
CA LYS A 52 -8.09 -21.83 -3.35
C LYS A 52 -6.66 -21.54 -2.87
N ILE A 53 -6.46 -20.41 -2.18
CA ILE A 53 -5.16 -19.96 -1.71
C ILE A 53 -5.19 -19.55 -0.23
N ASN A 54 -4.01 -19.53 0.39
CA ASN A 54 -3.78 -18.89 1.68
C ASN A 54 -2.79 -17.74 1.49
N ILE A 55 -3.24 -16.51 1.79
CA ILE A 55 -2.40 -15.33 1.79
C ILE A 55 -1.73 -15.22 3.16
N PHE A 56 -0.41 -15.14 3.16
CA PHE A 56 0.39 -14.82 4.33
C PHE A 56 0.94 -13.40 4.17
N SER A 57 0.66 -12.52 5.12
CA SER A 57 1.16 -11.14 5.12
C SER A 57 1.66 -10.79 6.52
N ASP A 58 2.79 -10.10 6.60
CA ASP A 58 3.32 -9.59 7.86
C ASP A 58 2.76 -8.21 8.25
N SER A 59 1.99 -7.58 7.35
CA SER A 59 1.32 -6.32 7.60
C SER A 59 0.11 -6.48 8.51
N LEU A 60 0.40 -6.49 9.82
CA LEU A 60 -0.64 -6.46 10.85
C LEU A 60 -1.58 -5.27 10.67
N SER A 61 -1.04 -4.13 10.21
CA SER A 61 -1.81 -2.92 9.94
C SER A 61 -2.88 -3.13 8.85
N SER A 62 -2.54 -3.81 7.76
CA SER A 62 -3.48 -4.17 6.69
C SER A 62 -4.56 -5.12 7.19
N ILE A 63 -4.17 -6.16 7.95
CA ILE A 63 -5.12 -7.15 8.48
C ILE A 63 -6.10 -6.50 9.46
N ILE A 64 -5.63 -5.64 10.37
CA ILE A 64 -6.50 -4.91 11.30
C ILE A 64 -7.45 -3.97 10.53
N ALA A 65 -6.96 -3.26 9.51
CA ALA A 65 -7.80 -2.40 8.70
C ALA A 65 -8.90 -3.17 7.94
N LEU A 66 -8.60 -4.40 7.51
CA LEU A 66 -9.55 -5.30 6.86
C LEU A 66 -10.56 -5.92 7.83
N LYS A 67 -10.18 -6.13 9.09
CA LYS A 67 -11.09 -6.61 10.15
C LYS A 67 -12.01 -5.52 10.71
N SER A 68 -11.68 -4.24 10.54
CA SER A 68 -12.50 -3.16 11.10
C SER A 68 -13.93 -3.19 10.52
N ALA A 69 -14.96 -2.90 11.32
CA ALA A 69 -16.33 -2.83 10.82
C ALA A 69 -16.51 -1.69 9.81
N HIS A 70 -15.87 -0.54 10.08
CA HIS A 70 -15.94 0.65 9.26
C HIS A 70 -14.55 1.17 8.92
N SER A 71 -14.36 1.57 7.66
CA SER A 71 -13.17 2.31 7.22
C SER A 71 -13.60 3.51 6.39
N ARG A 72 -12.95 4.65 6.62
CA ARG A 72 -13.11 5.86 5.80
C ARG A 72 -12.32 5.78 4.49
N SER A 73 -11.47 4.77 4.33
CA SER A 73 -10.67 4.58 3.12
C SER A 73 -11.43 3.77 2.09
N LYS A 74 -11.70 4.38 0.92
CA LYS A 74 -12.30 3.70 -0.24
C LYS A 74 -11.48 2.47 -0.64
N PHE A 75 -10.15 2.56 -0.58
CA PHE A 75 -9.25 1.47 -0.97
C PHE A 75 -9.31 0.27 0.00
N VAL A 76 -9.49 0.54 1.30
CA VAL A 76 -9.74 -0.53 2.28
C VAL A 76 -11.08 -1.19 2.01
N ASN A 77 -12.13 -0.39 1.79
CA ASN A 77 -13.47 -0.93 1.54
C ASN A 77 -13.55 -1.73 0.23
N SER A 78 -12.87 -1.30 -0.84
CA SER A 78 -12.81 -2.08 -2.08
C SER A 78 -12.11 -3.42 -1.88
N THR A 79 -11.02 -3.44 -1.10
CA THR A 79 -10.31 -4.69 -0.77
C THR A 79 -11.18 -5.64 0.04
N LYS A 80 -11.96 -5.12 1.00
CA LYS A 80 -12.95 -5.92 1.76
C LYS A 80 -13.99 -6.55 0.85
N GLN A 81 -14.52 -5.81 -0.13
CA GLN A 81 -15.49 -6.35 -1.07
C GLN A 81 -14.90 -7.48 -1.91
N ILE A 82 -13.67 -7.32 -2.41
CA ILE A 82 -12.97 -8.37 -3.16
C ILE A 82 -12.78 -9.63 -2.30
N LEU A 83 -12.29 -9.47 -1.06
CA LEU A 83 -12.13 -10.58 -0.13
C LEU A 83 -13.46 -11.25 0.21
N PHE A 84 -14.55 -10.48 0.31
CA PHE A 84 -15.88 -11.04 0.54
C PHE A 84 -16.37 -11.86 -0.67
N THR A 85 -16.14 -11.38 -1.89
CA THR A 85 -16.44 -12.13 -3.11
C THR A 85 -15.60 -13.41 -3.20
N ALA A 86 -14.34 -13.37 -2.77
CA ALA A 86 -13.42 -14.51 -2.78
C ALA A 86 -13.40 -15.33 -1.47
N LYS A 87 -14.40 -15.17 -0.59
CA LYS A 87 -14.38 -15.70 0.79
C LYS A 87 -14.17 -17.22 0.90
N ASP A 88 -14.64 -17.99 -0.09
CA ASP A 88 -14.53 -19.45 -0.10
C ASP A 88 -13.21 -19.93 -0.74
N LEU A 89 -12.49 -19.01 -1.39
CA LEU A 89 -11.23 -19.24 -2.10
C LEU A 89 -10.01 -18.74 -1.32
N VAL A 90 -10.16 -17.73 -0.47
CA VAL A 90 -9.03 -17.01 0.12
C VAL A 90 -9.02 -17.12 1.64
N GLY A 91 -7.97 -17.73 2.19
CA GLY A 91 -7.56 -17.54 3.58
C GLY A 91 -6.60 -16.35 3.70
N LEU A 92 -6.69 -15.59 4.81
CA LEU A 92 -5.75 -14.50 5.12
C LEU A 92 -5.18 -14.68 6.52
N SER A 93 -3.87 -14.89 6.62
CA SER A 93 -3.15 -15.13 7.88
C SER A 93 -2.03 -14.13 8.08
N TRP A 94 -1.85 -13.70 9.33
CA TRP A 94 -0.70 -12.90 9.71
C TRP A 94 0.51 -13.78 9.96
N VAL A 95 1.68 -13.37 9.47
CA VAL A 95 2.97 -13.95 9.80
C VAL A 95 3.88 -12.91 10.41
N LYS A 96 4.85 -13.34 11.23
CA LYS A 96 5.78 -12.40 11.84
C LYS A 96 6.89 -12.05 10.83
N ALA A 97 7.14 -10.75 10.65
CA ALA A 97 8.24 -10.26 9.83
C ALA A 97 9.60 -10.66 10.42
N HIS A 98 10.59 -10.91 9.55
CA HIS A 98 12.01 -11.03 9.89
C HIS A 98 12.35 -12.09 10.96
N VAL A 99 11.70 -13.26 10.89
CA VAL A 99 12.00 -14.42 11.75
C VAL A 99 12.45 -15.66 10.98
N GLY A 100 12.92 -15.53 9.74
CA GLY A 100 13.41 -16.67 8.97
C GLY A 100 12.32 -17.44 8.22
N ILE A 101 11.11 -16.88 8.00
CA ILE A 101 10.08 -17.54 7.19
C ILE A 101 10.44 -17.34 5.71
N PRO A 102 10.86 -18.39 4.97
CA PRO A 102 11.45 -18.21 3.65
C PRO A 102 10.53 -17.50 2.65
N GLY A 103 9.23 -17.82 2.67
CA GLY A 103 8.24 -17.17 1.80
C GLY A 103 8.06 -15.67 2.10
N ASN A 104 8.10 -15.26 3.36
CA ASN A 104 7.99 -13.84 3.75
C ASN A 104 9.25 -13.07 3.35
N GLU A 105 10.42 -13.63 3.66
CA GLU A 105 11.71 -13.01 3.31
C GLU A 105 11.89 -12.88 1.79
N TRP A 106 11.41 -13.87 1.04
CA TRP A 106 11.36 -13.80 -0.41
C TRP A 106 10.42 -12.69 -0.89
N ALA A 107 9.21 -12.58 -0.35
CA ALA A 107 8.28 -11.51 -0.70
C ALA A 107 8.84 -10.12 -0.40
N ASP A 108 9.48 -9.93 0.75
CA ASP A 108 10.16 -8.68 1.14
C ASP A 108 11.27 -8.30 0.15
N HIS A 109 12.07 -9.30 -0.26
CA HIS A 109 13.11 -9.10 -1.25
C HIS A 109 12.53 -8.71 -2.61
N GLN A 110 11.48 -9.40 -3.08
CA GLN A 110 10.82 -9.08 -4.33
C GLN A 110 10.15 -7.68 -4.30
N ALA A 111 9.57 -7.28 -3.17
CA ALA A 111 8.98 -5.95 -3.02
C ALA A 111 10.03 -4.83 -3.13
N LYS A 112 11.25 -5.04 -2.62
CA LYS A 112 12.37 -4.12 -2.80
C LYS A 112 12.83 -4.05 -4.26
N LEU A 113 12.93 -5.20 -4.93
CA LEU A 113 13.26 -5.24 -6.37
C LEU A 113 12.18 -4.54 -7.21
N ALA A 114 10.91 -4.69 -6.84
CA ALA A 114 9.78 -4.12 -7.56
C ALA A 114 9.86 -2.60 -7.70
N ILE A 115 10.50 -1.89 -6.76
CA ILE A 115 10.74 -0.44 -6.86
C ILE A 115 11.46 -0.08 -8.18
N SER A 116 12.39 -0.94 -8.61
CA SER A 116 13.21 -0.72 -9.80
C SER A 116 12.57 -1.33 -11.05
N ILE A 117 12.21 -2.62 -10.96
CA ILE A 117 11.82 -3.43 -12.14
C ILE A 117 10.32 -3.71 -12.24
N GLY A 118 9.54 -3.39 -11.21
CA GLY A 118 8.12 -3.71 -11.13
C GLY A 118 7.28 -2.92 -12.12
N GLU A 119 6.15 -3.51 -12.50
CA GLU A 119 5.13 -2.85 -13.31
C GLU A 119 4.45 -1.74 -12.50
N ARG A 120 4.06 -0.64 -13.16
CA ARG A 120 3.39 0.45 -12.45
C ARG A 120 1.97 0.05 -12.08
N LEU A 121 1.65 0.06 -10.79
CA LEU A 121 0.29 -0.12 -10.28
C LEU A 121 -0.24 1.21 -9.75
N GLU A 122 -1.38 1.64 -10.31
CA GLU A 122 -2.01 2.90 -9.90
C GLU A 122 -2.86 2.70 -8.63
N VAL A 123 -2.38 3.27 -7.53
CA VAL A 123 -3.10 3.34 -6.26
C VAL A 123 -3.33 4.81 -5.90
N PRO A 124 -4.57 5.23 -5.56
CA PRO A 124 -4.87 6.62 -5.24
C PRO A 124 -3.97 7.19 -4.14
N ALA A 125 -3.67 8.49 -4.22
CA ALA A 125 -2.88 9.16 -3.20
C ALA A 125 -3.53 9.02 -1.81
N PRO A 126 -2.75 8.72 -0.77
CA PRO A 126 -3.30 8.58 0.56
C PRO A 126 -3.77 9.95 1.07
N ARG A 127 -4.88 9.95 1.83
CA ARG A 127 -5.46 11.20 2.39
C ARG A 127 -4.44 11.99 3.21
N SER A 128 -3.55 11.31 3.94
CA SER A 128 -2.48 11.93 4.71
C SER A 128 -1.52 12.74 3.83
N PHE A 129 -1.15 12.20 2.65
CA PHE A 129 -0.31 12.91 1.69
C PHE A 129 -0.98 14.16 1.15
N LEU A 130 -2.26 14.05 0.74
CA LEU A 130 -3.05 15.18 0.25
C LEU A 130 -3.20 16.27 1.32
N ASN A 131 -3.56 15.89 2.55
CA ASN A 131 -3.68 16.83 3.67
C ASN A 131 -2.36 17.55 3.96
N ARG A 132 -1.24 16.83 3.91
CA ARG A 132 0.10 17.42 4.11
C ARG A 132 0.41 18.45 3.02
N LYS A 133 0.14 18.13 1.75
CA LYS A 133 0.36 19.04 0.62
C LYS A 133 -0.52 20.30 0.71
N ILE A 134 -1.81 20.12 1.02
CA ILE A 134 -2.74 21.25 1.20
C ILE A 134 -2.29 22.14 2.36
N LYS A 135 -1.93 21.55 3.51
CA LYS A 135 -1.44 22.30 4.67
C LYS A 135 -0.18 23.09 4.33
N ALA A 136 0.77 22.49 3.63
CA ALA A 136 1.99 23.15 3.19
C ALA A 136 1.69 24.34 2.26
N PHE A 137 0.77 24.16 1.30
CA PHE A 137 0.35 25.22 0.39
C PHE A 137 -0.32 26.40 1.11
N ILE A 138 -1.22 26.12 2.06
CA ILE A 138 -1.89 27.15 2.86
C ILE A 138 -0.86 27.95 3.67
N LEU A 139 0.07 27.25 4.34
CA LEU A 139 1.12 27.90 5.14
C LEU A 139 2.05 28.75 4.27
N GLN A 140 2.44 28.24 3.09
CA GLN A 140 3.28 29.00 2.16
C GLN A 140 2.57 30.26 1.66
N THR A 141 1.30 30.14 1.25
CA THR A 141 0.48 31.28 0.81
C THR A 141 0.34 32.32 1.91
N TRP A 142 0.08 31.88 3.15
CA TRP A 142 -0.01 32.75 4.30
C TRP A 142 1.30 33.48 4.60
N ASN A 143 2.43 32.76 4.62
CA ASN A 143 3.74 33.37 4.83
C ASN A 143 4.06 34.41 3.75
N ASN A 144 3.77 34.12 2.48
CA ASN A 144 3.96 35.07 1.39
C ASN A 144 3.09 36.33 1.59
N TYR A 145 1.84 36.16 1.99
CA TYR A 145 0.94 37.29 2.28
C TYR A 145 1.49 38.21 3.39
N TRP A 146 1.92 37.63 4.51
CA TRP A 146 2.46 38.40 5.64
C TRP A 146 3.80 39.07 5.33
N ASN A 147 4.71 38.37 4.65
CA ASN A 147 6.01 38.93 4.28
C ASN A 147 5.88 40.07 3.26
N ASN A 148 4.87 40.02 2.39
CA ASN A 148 4.58 41.10 1.44
C ASN A 148 3.88 42.31 2.10
N TYR A 149 3.32 42.16 3.30
CA TYR A 149 2.61 43.22 4.02
C TYR A 149 3.56 44.21 4.73
N ASN A 150 4.83 43.86 4.93
CA ASN A 150 5.83 44.72 5.58
C ASN A 150 6.43 45.82 4.68
N SER A 151 5.99 45.93 3.41
CA SER A 151 6.51 46.94 2.48
C SER A 151 5.57 48.13 2.24
N ALA A 152 4.43 48.24 2.94
CA ALA A 152 3.41 49.26 2.63
C ALA A 152 2.88 50.11 3.80
N SER A 153 3.30 49.93 5.06
CA SER A 153 2.97 50.92 6.10
C SER A 153 3.87 50.81 7.34
N GLY A 154 4.99 51.54 7.29
CA GLY A 154 5.91 51.72 8.40
C GLY A 154 6.60 53.08 8.37
N ILE A 155 5.91 54.11 7.87
CA ILE A 155 6.21 55.51 8.20
C ILE A 155 5.10 55.96 9.14
N ARG A 156 5.43 56.06 10.43
CA ARG A 156 4.76 56.92 11.40
C ARG A 156 5.85 57.64 12.17
#